data_AF-A0A2D5XBT6-F1
#
_entry.id   AF-A0A2D5XBT6-F1
#
_cell.length_a   1.000
_cell.length_b   1.000
_cell.length_c   1.000
_cell.angle_alpha   90.00
_cell.angle_beta   90.00
_cell.angle_gamma   90.00
#
_symmetry.space_group_name_H-M   'P 1'
#
loop_
_entity.id
_entity.type
_entity.pdbx_description
1 polymer ?
#
loop_
_entity_poly.entity_id
_entity_poly.type
_entity_poly.pdbx_seq_one_letter_code
_entity_poly.pdbx_strand_id
1 'polypeptide(L)'
;MYIMKKLILLFSGSLLLLSFGCEEQYSNDSFLFEPPVTYDQLIEEGWGYFTAGDYEASIESFILASERDATQPEVYLGLGWGYAKNIELIKSVSNFQKALSFAFFDPDNETQIQAESLAGLALVSLASGNYNECIDYIDQVLLLDPAFTFSKDSGVNAVSLKISQAESYFYLGEIQPCFNILHELGASIDNVSDTTAIGVVSHTNNTLLTGEMRVNVIENHQLISVISAQSEDINYEIISINEGTNEFMISGNPIIASGNYISTSYYFTIDYANFLNKLLETIISF
;
A
#
# COMPACT_ATOMS: atom_id res chain seq x y z
N MET A 1 78.31 18.12 -21.48
CA MET A 1 79.07 18.29 -22.74
C MET A 1 78.47 17.38 -23.78
N TYR A 2 77.93 17.95 -24.87
CA TYR A 2 77.53 17.33 -26.16
C TYR A 2 76.59 16.10 -26.11
N ILE A 3 75.31 16.18 -26.52
CA ILE A 3 74.74 16.42 -27.86
C ILE A 3 75.08 15.31 -28.88
N MET A 4 74.01 14.61 -29.33
CA MET A 4 73.80 13.98 -30.65
C MET A 4 74.60 12.70 -30.96
N LYS A 5 74.14 11.77 -31.82
CA LYS A 5 73.10 11.82 -32.87
C LYS A 5 72.67 10.39 -33.23
N LYS A 6 71.42 10.29 -33.70
CA LYS A 6 70.83 9.20 -34.49
C LYS A 6 71.76 8.68 -35.60
N LEU A 7 71.65 7.38 -35.90
CA LEU A 7 71.79 6.86 -37.26
C LEU A 7 70.65 5.86 -37.54
N ILE A 8 69.75 6.27 -38.43
CA ILE A 8 68.73 5.43 -39.07
C ILE A 8 69.08 5.40 -40.57
N LEU A 9 69.23 4.20 -41.12
CA LEU A 9 69.16 3.84 -42.55
C LEU A 9 69.18 2.30 -42.58
N LEU A 10 68.43 1.54 -43.37
CA LEU A 10 67.20 1.67 -44.16
C LEU A 10 67.10 0.30 -44.88
N PHE A 11 65.90 -0.27 -44.95
CA PHE A 11 65.41 -1.18 -46.02
C PHE A 11 66.09 -2.55 -46.25
N SER A 12 65.34 -3.64 -46.05
CA SER A 12 64.81 -4.50 -47.13
C SER A 12 64.28 -5.84 -46.60
N GLY A 13 63.17 -6.32 -47.18
CA GLY A 13 62.74 -7.71 -47.04
C GLY A 13 61.34 -7.88 -46.44
N SER A 14 60.31 -7.60 -47.24
CA SER A 14 58.97 -8.13 -47.02
C SER A 14 58.98 -9.66 -47.04
N LEU A 15 57.95 -10.23 -46.41
CA LEU A 15 57.38 -11.56 -46.66
C LEU A 15 57.93 -12.70 -45.79
N LEU A 16 57.26 -12.92 -44.65
CA LEU A 16 56.96 -14.24 -44.10
C LEU A 16 55.82 -14.09 -43.07
N LEU A 17 54.61 -13.98 -43.61
CA LEU A 17 53.39 -14.36 -42.91
C LEU A 17 53.25 -15.88 -43.02
N LEU A 18 52.81 -16.48 -41.91
CA LEU A 18 52.26 -17.82 -41.71
C LEU A 18 53.07 -18.70 -40.74
N SER A 19 52.31 -19.24 -39.78
CA SER A 19 52.57 -20.37 -38.90
C SER A 19 53.14 -20.09 -37.51
N PHE A 20 52.32 -19.52 -36.63
CA PHE A 20 52.07 -20.10 -35.29
C PHE A 20 50.59 -19.91 -34.95
N GLY A 21 49.76 -20.78 -35.52
CA GLY A 21 48.40 -21.00 -35.07
C GLY A 21 48.39 -22.22 -34.16
N CYS A 22 48.07 -22.00 -32.90
CA CYS A 22 47.34 -22.91 -31.99
C CYS A 22 47.15 -22.13 -30.68
N GLU A 23 46.21 -21.20 -30.71
CA GLU A 23 45.52 -20.78 -29.50
C GLU A 23 44.28 -21.67 -29.46
N GLU A 24 44.23 -22.66 -28.56
CA GLU A 24 42.99 -23.37 -28.28
C GLU A 24 42.06 -22.41 -27.53
N GLN A 25 41.36 -21.55 -28.26
CA GLN A 25 40.12 -20.96 -27.78
C GLN A 25 39.02 -22.02 -27.91
N TYR A 26 38.80 -22.77 -26.84
CA TYR A 26 37.51 -23.42 -26.65
C TYR A 26 36.53 -22.34 -26.16
N SER A 27 35.87 -21.67 -27.10
CA SER A 27 34.53 -21.16 -26.83
C SER A 27 33.72 -22.37 -26.37
N ASN A 28 33.28 -22.38 -25.12
CA ASN A 28 32.40 -23.43 -24.63
C ASN A 28 31.01 -23.22 -25.26
N ASP A 29 30.88 -23.64 -26.52
CA ASP A 29 29.65 -23.54 -27.31
C ASP A 29 28.51 -24.40 -26.73
N SER A 30 28.73 -25.09 -25.60
CA SER A 30 27.70 -25.83 -24.87
C SER A 30 26.47 -24.98 -24.55
N PHE A 31 26.64 -23.67 -24.31
CA PHE A 31 25.52 -22.74 -24.11
C PHE A 31 24.64 -22.57 -25.36
N LEU A 32 25.17 -22.79 -26.58
CA LEU A 32 24.40 -22.74 -27.82
C LEU A 32 23.47 -23.96 -28.01
N PHE A 33 23.58 -24.97 -27.15
CA PHE A 33 22.84 -26.23 -27.24
C PHE A 33 21.97 -26.54 -26.01
N GLU A 34 21.99 -25.68 -24.98
CA GLU A 34 21.01 -25.78 -23.89
C GLU A 34 19.63 -25.34 -24.40
N PRO A 35 18.55 -26.05 -24.05
CA PRO A 35 17.21 -25.60 -24.39
C PRO A 35 16.98 -24.20 -23.78
N PRO A 36 16.36 -23.26 -24.51
CA PRO A 36 16.12 -21.95 -23.97
C PRO A 36 15.24 -22.06 -22.72
N VAL A 37 15.63 -21.34 -21.67
CA VAL A 37 14.82 -21.24 -20.44
C VAL A 37 13.41 -20.78 -20.84
N THR A 38 12.42 -21.56 -20.41
CA THR A 38 11.01 -21.36 -20.77
C THR A 38 10.40 -20.21 -19.97
N TYR A 39 9.26 -19.69 -20.43
CA TYR A 39 8.50 -18.68 -19.68
C TYR A 39 8.17 -19.17 -18.26
N ASP A 40 7.56 -20.35 -18.14
CA ASP A 40 7.15 -20.93 -16.85
C ASP A 40 8.33 -21.09 -15.89
N GLN A 41 9.48 -21.55 -16.41
CA GLN A 41 10.69 -21.68 -15.59
C GLN A 41 11.20 -20.32 -15.10
N LEU A 42 11.18 -19.28 -15.93
CA LEU A 42 11.59 -17.94 -15.52
C LEU A 42 10.62 -17.32 -14.50
N ILE A 43 9.32 -17.62 -14.59
CA ILE A 43 8.33 -17.24 -13.58
C ILE A 43 8.60 -17.94 -12.25
N GLU A 44 8.86 -19.25 -12.27
CA GLU A 44 9.19 -20.01 -11.07
C GLU A 44 10.48 -19.50 -10.42
N GLU A 45 11.53 -19.25 -11.20
CA GLU A 45 12.78 -18.66 -10.74
C GLU A 45 12.56 -17.26 -10.16
N GLY A 46 11.80 -16.40 -10.85
CA GLY A 46 11.50 -15.03 -10.41
C GLY A 46 10.81 -14.99 -9.05
N TRP A 47 9.80 -15.85 -8.84
CA TRP A 47 9.14 -15.98 -7.54
C TRP A 47 10.01 -16.69 -6.50
N GLY A 48 10.86 -17.63 -6.91
CA GLY A 48 11.85 -18.27 -6.05
C GLY A 48 12.83 -17.25 -5.47
N TYR A 49 13.40 -16.38 -6.31
CA TYR A 49 14.26 -15.29 -5.87
C TYR A 49 13.51 -14.26 -5.01
N PHE A 50 12.26 -13.91 -5.39
CA PHE A 50 11.43 -12.99 -4.61
C PHE A 50 11.24 -13.48 -3.17
N THR A 51 10.83 -14.74 -3.01
CA THR A 51 10.59 -15.35 -1.69
C THR A 51 11.89 -15.57 -0.90
N ALA A 52 13.03 -15.71 -1.59
CA ALA A 52 14.35 -15.71 -0.97
C ALA A 52 14.85 -14.31 -0.56
N GLY A 53 14.16 -13.25 -0.98
CA GLY A 53 14.55 -11.85 -0.73
C GLY A 53 15.62 -11.30 -1.69
N ASP A 54 15.98 -12.06 -2.74
CA ASP A 54 16.87 -11.61 -3.80
C ASP A 54 16.06 -10.89 -4.88
N TYR A 55 15.69 -9.64 -4.60
CA TYR A 55 14.80 -8.89 -5.47
C TYR A 55 15.48 -8.48 -6.79
N GLU A 56 16.80 -8.32 -6.82
CA GLU A 56 17.54 -8.03 -8.06
C GLU A 56 17.47 -9.23 -9.03
N ALA A 57 17.79 -10.44 -8.55
CA ALA A 57 17.68 -11.65 -9.37
C ALA A 57 16.22 -11.95 -9.76
N SER A 58 15.26 -11.70 -8.86
CA SER A 58 13.83 -11.81 -9.14
C SER A 58 13.40 -10.92 -10.30
N ILE A 59 13.80 -9.64 -10.27
CA ILE A 59 13.53 -8.68 -11.35
C ILE A 59 14.16 -9.16 -12.67
N GLU A 60 15.41 -9.64 -12.65
CA GLU A 60 16.09 -10.14 -13.85
C GLU A 60 15.33 -11.33 -14.48
N SER A 61 14.93 -12.32 -13.68
CA SER A 61 14.12 -13.46 -14.13
C SER A 61 12.79 -13.01 -14.73
N PHE A 62 12.08 -12.07 -14.10
CA PHE A 62 10.82 -11.56 -14.66
C PHE A 62 11.02 -10.71 -15.92
N ILE A 63 12.11 -9.96 -16.04
CA ILE A 63 12.44 -9.26 -17.30
C ILE A 63 12.60 -10.30 -18.43
N LEU A 64 13.40 -11.35 -18.21
CA LEU A 64 13.58 -12.42 -19.19
C LEU A 64 12.26 -13.14 -19.51
N ALA A 65 11.39 -13.39 -18.52
CA ALA A 65 10.07 -13.96 -18.77
C ALA A 65 9.23 -13.04 -19.67
N SER A 66 9.28 -11.73 -19.47
CA SER A 66 8.53 -10.77 -20.29
C SER A 66 9.04 -10.68 -21.72
N GLU A 67 10.33 -10.99 -21.94
CA GLU A 67 10.92 -11.13 -23.28
C GLU A 67 10.49 -12.42 -23.98
N ARG A 68 10.10 -13.46 -23.22
CA ARG A 68 9.54 -14.70 -23.76
C ARG A 68 8.07 -14.53 -24.15
N ASP A 69 7.27 -13.91 -23.29
CA ASP A 69 5.88 -13.59 -23.56
C ASP A 69 5.45 -12.31 -22.82
N ALA A 70 5.29 -11.23 -23.59
CA ALA A 70 4.91 -9.91 -23.09
C ALA A 70 3.39 -9.76 -22.86
N THR A 71 2.57 -10.79 -23.12
CA THR A 71 1.11 -10.73 -22.91
C THR A 71 0.68 -11.33 -21.58
N GLN A 72 1.57 -12.05 -20.90
CA GLN A 72 1.24 -12.72 -19.64
C GLN A 72 1.19 -11.73 -18.48
N PRO A 73 0.06 -11.59 -17.76
CA PRO A 73 -0.07 -10.62 -16.68
C PRO A 73 0.79 -10.94 -15.45
N GLU A 74 1.03 -12.21 -15.14
CA GLU A 74 1.82 -12.63 -13.97
C GLU A 74 3.23 -12.05 -13.97
N VAL A 75 3.85 -11.89 -15.15
CA VAL A 75 5.20 -11.33 -15.22
C VAL A 75 5.25 -9.88 -14.75
N TYR A 76 4.21 -9.10 -15.04
CA TYR A 76 4.12 -7.70 -14.63
C TYR A 76 3.75 -7.58 -13.16
N LEU A 77 2.98 -8.54 -12.63
CA LEU A 77 2.74 -8.65 -11.19
C LEU A 77 4.06 -8.92 -10.45
N GLY A 78 4.85 -9.88 -10.93
CA GLY A 78 6.19 -10.20 -10.43
C GLY A 78 7.14 -9.00 -10.47
N LEU A 79 7.24 -8.30 -11.61
CA LEU A 79 8.02 -7.07 -11.72
C LEU A 79 7.53 -5.97 -10.78
N GLY A 80 6.22 -5.80 -10.65
CA GLY A 80 5.61 -4.83 -9.74
C GLY A 80 6.09 -5.04 -8.30
N TRP A 81 5.97 -6.27 -7.80
CA TRP A 81 6.41 -6.65 -6.47
C TRP A 81 7.93 -6.61 -6.29
N GLY A 82 8.68 -7.13 -7.26
CA GLY A 82 10.15 -7.08 -7.27
C GLY A 82 10.67 -5.65 -7.16
N TYR A 83 10.18 -4.75 -8.02
CA TYR A 83 10.54 -3.33 -7.96
C TYR A 83 10.07 -2.66 -6.66
N ALA A 84 8.90 -3.01 -6.12
CA ALA A 84 8.42 -2.46 -4.85
C ALA A 84 9.39 -2.80 -3.71
N LYS A 85 9.75 -4.08 -3.58
CA LYS A 85 10.67 -4.56 -2.54
C LYS A 85 12.11 -4.07 -2.78
N ASN A 86 12.48 -3.73 -4.02
CA ASN A 86 13.73 -3.06 -4.36
C ASN A 86 13.67 -1.52 -4.27
N ILE A 87 12.57 -0.94 -3.75
CA ILE A 87 12.37 0.52 -3.56
C ILE A 87 12.37 1.32 -4.88
N GLU A 88 12.18 0.66 -6.02
CA GLU A 88 12.03 1.27 -7.34
C GLU A 88 10.56 1.62 -7.63
N LEU A 89 9.98 2.49 -6.79
CA LEU A 89 8.54 2.73 -6.70
C LEU A 89 7.87 3.09 -8.03
N ILE A 90 8.49 3.94 -8.85
CA ILE A 90 7.93 4.34 -10.16
C ILE A 90 7.82 3.16 -11.11
N LYS A 91 8.83 2.28 -11.14
CA LYS A 91 8.81 1.08 -11.98
C LYS A 91 7.79 0.08 -11.44
N SER A 92 7.66 -0.01 -10.12
CA SER A 92 6.65 -0.86 -9.47
C SER A 92 5.23 -0.46 -9.90
N VAL A 93 4.87 0.82 -9.75
CA VAL A 93 3.55 1.35 -10.18
C VAL A 93 3.27 1.02 -11.65
N SER A 94 4.24 1.29 -12.53
CA SER A 94 4.07 1.03 -13.97
C SER A 94 3.79 -0.45 -14.27
N ASN A 95 4.43 -1.37 -13.56
CA ASN A 95 4.24 -2.80 -13.79
C ASN A 95 2.95 -3.34 -13.16
N PHE A 96 2.54 -2.87 -11.98
CA PHE A 96 1.21 -3.21 -11.44
C PHE A 96 0.07 -2.72 -12.35
N GLN A 97 0.19 -1.52 -12.93
CA GLN A 97 -0.80 -1.02 -13.90
C GLN A 97 -0.86 -1.88 -15.17
N LYS A 98 0.28 -2.42 -15.63
CA LYS A 98 0.30 -3.39 -16.74
C LYS A 98 -0.35 -4.71 -16.35
N ALA A 99 -0.04 -5.25 -15.17
CA ALA A 99 -0.65 -6.48 -14.66
C ALA A 99 -2.17 -6.35 -14.61
N LEU A 100 -2.70 -5.23 -14.09
CA LEU A 100 -4.13 -4.91 -14.12
C LEU A 100 -4.69 -4.83 -15.54
N SER A 101 -3.97 -4.16 -16.45
CA SER A 101 -4.41 -3.99 -17.84
C SER A 101 -4.44 -5.31 -18.62
N PHE A 102 -3.63 -6.29 -18.24
CA PHE A 102 -3.50 -7.58 -18.90
C PHE A 102 -4.16 -8.74 -18.15
N ALA A 103 -4.73 -8.50 -16.96
CA ALA A 103 -5.33 -9.54 -16.13
C ALA A 103 -6.36 -10.40 -16.88
N PHE A 104 -7.12 -9.80 -17.80
CA PHE A 104 -8.12 -10.50 -18.63
C PHE A 104 -7.53 -11.54 -19.60
N PHE A 105 -6.22 -11.53 -19.85
CA PHE A 105 -5.55 -12.57 -20.64
C PHE A 105 -5.36 -13.88 -19.86
N ASP A 106 -5.50 -13.85 -18.53
CA ASP A 106 -5.51 -15.03 -17.66
C ASP A 106 -6.81 -15.08 -16.83
N PRO A 107 -7.93 -15.51 -17.43
CA PRO A 107 -9.23 -15.47 -16.78
C PRO A 107 -9.35 -16.39 -15.56
N ASP A 108 -8.48 -17.40 -15.44
CA ASP A 108 -8.50 -18.32 -14.29
C ASP A 108 -7.88 -17.66 -13.05
N ASN A 109 -6.93 -16.73 -13.24
CA ASN A 109 -6.26 -15.99 -12.15
C ASN A 109 -6.59 -14.48 -12.12
N GLU A 110 -7.50 -13.98 -12.97
CA GLU A 110 -7.77 -12.55 -13.14
C GLU A 110 -8.02 -11.82 -11.81
N THR A 111 -8.89 -12.37 -10.96
CA THR A 111 -9.21 -11.79 -9.64
C THR A 111 -8.00 -11.75 -8.73
N GLN A 112 -7.18 -12.80 -8.71
CA GLN A 112 -5.96 -12.86 -7.91
C GLN A 112 -4.97 -11.78 -8.38
N ILE A 113 -4.72 -11.72 -9.69
CA ILE A 113 -3.79 -10.74 -10.28
C ILE A 113 -4.25 -9.31 -9.97
N GLN A 114 -5.56 -9.05 -10.07
CA GLN A 114 -6.13 -7.75 -9.75
C GLN A 114 -5.93 -7.40 -8.26
N ALA A 115 -6.32 -8.29 -7.35
CA ALA A 115 -6.19 -8.07 -5.91
C ALA A 115 -4.72 -7.86 -5.50
N GLU A 116 -3.82 -8.72 -5.97
CA GLU A 116 -2.39 -8.65 -5.63
C GLU A 116 -1.71 -7.41 -6.25
N SER A 117 -2.14 -6.96 -7.44
CA SER A 117 -1.64 -5.73 -8.05
C SER A 117 -2.14 -4.48 -7.32
N LEU A 118 -3.41 -4.46 -6.91
CA LEU A 118 -4.00 -3.35 -6.14
C LEU A 118 -3.35 -3.24 -4.75
N ALA A 119 -3.10 -4.38 -4.09
CA ALA A 119 -2.38 -4.40 -2.82
C ALA A 119 -0.96 -3.85 -2.96
N GLY A 120 -0.26 -4.22 -4.04
CA GLY A 120 1.04 -3.66 -4.37
C GLY A 120 1.01 -2.15 -4.59
N LEU A 121 0.04 -1.65 -5.37
CA LEU A 121 -0.17 -0.22 -5.58
C LEU A 121 -0.46 0.52 -4.28
N ALA A 122 -1.31 -0.03 -3.41
CA ALA A 122 -1.60 0.55 -2.10
C ALA A 122 -0.33 0.77 -1.27
N LEU A 123 0.50 -0.28 -1.13
CA LEU A 123 1.72 -0.23 -0.33
C LEU A 123 2.76 0.73 -0.94
N VAL A 124 2.86 0.81 -2.27
CA VAL A 124 3.73 1.78 -2.94
C VAL A 124 3.22 3.21 -2.76
N SER A 125 1.90 3.42 -2.81
CA SER A 125 1.26 4.71 -2.52
C SER A 125 1.54 5.13 -1.07
N LEU A 126 1.43 4.22 -0.10
CA LEU A 126 1.82 4.47 1.29
C LEU A 126 3.29 4.90 1.39
N ALA A 127 4.20 4.12 0.81
CA ALA A 127 5.63 4.43 0.81
C ALA A 127 5.99 5.76 0.12
N SER A 128 5.13 6.21 -0.81
CA SER A 128 5.28 7.50 -1.51
C SER A 128 4.61 8.67 -0.77
N GLY A 129 3.90 8.42 0.34
CA GLY A 129 3.11 9.44 1.05
C GLY A 129 1.77 9.80 0.37
N ASN A 130 1.32 8.99 -0.58
CA ASN A 130 0.04 9.16 -1.28
C ASN A 130 -1.09 8.47 -0.51
N TYR A 131 -1.45 9.01 0.65
CA TYR A 131 -2.36 8.36 1.60
C TYR A 131 -3.78 8.10 1.06
N ASN A 132 -4.35 9.04 0.30
CA ASN A 132 -5.68 8.84 -0.31
C ASN A 132 -5.67 7.68 -1.33
N GLU A 133 -4.65 7.61 -2.18
CA GLU A 133 -4.53 6.50 -3.15
C GLU A 133 -4.33 5.15 -2.44
N CYS A 134 -3.55 5.13 -1.35
CA CYS A 134 -3.39 3.94 -0.52
C CYS A 134 -4.74 3.41 -0.03
N ILE A 135 -5.56 4.28 0.56
CA ILE A 135 -6.91 3.97 1.04
C ILE A 135 -7.78 3.46 -0.11
N ASP A 136 -7.84 4.18 -1.23
CA ASP A 136 -8.66 3.82 -2.40
C ASP A 136 -8.29 2.44 -2.97
N TYR A 137 -7.00 2.13 -3.06
CA TYR A 137 -6.55 0.82 -3.53
C TYR A 137 -6.86 -0.29 -2.52
N ILE A 138 -6.71 -0.06 -1.22
CA ILE A 138 -7.06 -1.03 -0.18
C ILE A 138 -8.55 -1.34 -0.21
N ASP A 139 -9.40 -0.33 -0.34
CA ASP A 139 -10.85 -0.52 -0.45
C ASP A 139 -11.22 -1.38 -1.66
N GLN A 140 -10.54 -1.19 -2.80
CA GLN A 140 -10.71 -2.04 -3.97
C GLN A 140 -10.25 -3.48 -3.74
N VAL A 141 -9.13 -3.69 -3.03
CA VAL A 141 -8.68 -5.04 -2.65
C VAL A 141 -9.72 -5.72 -1.77
N LEU A 142 -10.15 -5.05 -0.70
CA LEU A 142 -11.08 -5.64 0.28
C LEU A 142 -12.50 -5.82 -0.26
N LEU A 143 -12.89 -5.04 -1.28
CA LEU A 143 -14.12 -5.27 -2.03
C LEU A 143 -14.03 -6.52 -2.92
N LEU A 144 -12.88 -6.73 -3.54
CA LEU A 144 -12.63 -7.86 -4.45
C LEU A 144 -12.40 -9.18 -3.71
N ASP A 145 -11.58 -9.13 -2.66
CA ASP A 145 -11.24 -10.25 -1.78
C ASP A 145 -11.18 -9.79 -0.31
N PRO A 146 -12.28 -9.92 0.46
CA PRO A 146 -12.31 -9.53 1.86
C PRO A 146 -11.35 -10.31 2.78
N ALA A 147 -10.90 -11.50 2.34
CA ALA A 147 -9.97 -12.35 3.07
C ALA A 147 -8.56 -12.33 2.45
N PHE A 148 -8.26 -11.27 1.69
CA PHE A 148 -7.03 -11.11 0.91
C PHE A 148 -5.78 -11.56 1.64
N THR A 149 -4.99 -12.39 0.97
CA THR A 149 -3.65 -12.77 1.36
C THR A 149 -2.82 -12.88 0.09
N PHE A 150 -1.72 -12.14 0.02
CA PHE A 150 -0.81 -12.20 -1.12
C PHE A 150 -0.17 -13.59 -1.21
N SER A 151 -0.26 -14.23 -2.37
CA SER A 151 0.17 -15.62 -2.56
C SER A 151 1.65 -15.89 -2.33
N LYS A 152 2.51 -14.85 -2.40
CA LYS A 152 3.97 -15.00 -2.31
C LYS A 152 4.56 -14.48 -0.99
N ASP A 153 3.77 -13.74 -0.20
CA ASP A 153 4.17 -13.22 1.12
C ASP A 153 2.91 -13.06 1.98
N SER A 154 2.64 -14.05 2.85
CA SER A 154 1.46 -14.04 3.72
C SER A 154 1.46 -12.91 4.75
N GLY A 155 2.59 -12.21 4.93
CA GLY A 155 2.67 -10.98 5.73
C GLY A 155 1.89 -9.82 5.10
N VAL A 156 1.65 -9.87 3.79
CA VAL A 156 0.76 -8.94 3.09
C VAL A 156 -0.63 -9.57 2.98
N ASN A 157 -1.55 -9.11 3.82
CA ASN A 157 -2.90 -9.66 3.93
C ASN A 157 -3.92 -8.56 4.32
N ALA A 158 -5.20 -8.91 4.42
CA ALA A 158 -6.26 -7.97 4.74
C ALA A 158 -6.03 -7.21 6.06
N VAL A 159 -5.40 -7.84 7.07
CA VAL A 159 -5.08 -7.17 8.34
C VAL A 159 -3.95 -6.18 8.15
N SER A 160 -2.86 -6.55 7.49
CA SER A 160 -1.75 -5.64 7.22
C SER A 160 -2.18 -4.44 6.36
N LEU A 161 -3.05 -4.68 5.36
CA LEU A 161 -3.62 -3.61 4.54
C LEU A 161 -4.49 -2.67 5.38
N LYS A 162 -5.35 -3.18 6.27
CA LYS A 162 -6.11 -2.32 7.19
C LYS A 162 -5.22 -1.48 8.09
N ILE A 163 -4.09 -2.00 8.55
CA ILE A 163 -3.11 -1.22 9.32
C ILE A 163 -2.49 -0.12 8.46
N SER A 164 -2.11 -0.41 7.21
CA SER A 164 -1.66 0.59 6.23
C SER A 164 -2.73 1.65 5.93
N GLN A 165 -4.00 1.27 5.94
CA GLN A 165 -5.13 2.18 5.82
C GLN A 165 -5.26 3.10 7.05
N ALA A 166 -5.16 2.54 8.25
CA ALA A 166 -5.16 3.29 9.50
C ALA A 166 -3.97 4.26 9.59
N GLU A 167 -2.79 3.84 9.15
CA GLU A 167 -1.60 4.70 9.03
C GLU A 167 -1.85 5.87 8.07
N SER A 168 -2.46 5.60 6.92
CA SER A 168 -2.81 6.63 5.94
C SER A 168 -3.80 7.65 6.51
N TYR A 169 -4.86 7.19 7.19
CA TYR A 169 -5.81 8.07 7.87
C TYR A 169 -5.15 8.93 8.96
N PHE A 170 -4.23 8.35 9.73
CA PHE A 170 -3.49 9.09 10.76
C PHE A 170 -2.71 10.27 10.14
N TYR A 171 -1.99 10.04 9.04
CA TYR A 171 -1.22 11.10 8.38
C TYR A 171 -2.07 12.14 7.64
N LEU A 172 -3.30 11.79 7.26
CA LEU A 172 -4.29 12.75 6.77
C LEU A 172 -4.92 13.59 7.89
N GLY A 173 -4.74 13.19 9.16
CA GLY A 173 -5.38 13.81 10.32
C GLY A 173 -6.83 13.38 10.52
N GLU A 174 -7.25 12.29 9.88
CA GLU A 174 -8.57 11.68 10.04
C GLU A 174 -8.49 10.62 11.13
N ILE A 175 -8.61 11.04 12.40
CA ILE A 175 -8.25 10.17 13.53
C ILE A 175 -9.36 9.17 13.85
N GLN A 176 -10.62 9.53 13.63
CA GLN A 176 -11.77 8.64 13.84
C GLN A 176 -11.68 7.36 13.00
N PRO A 177 -11.54 7.40 11.66
CA PRO A 177 -11.43 6.17 10.88
C PRO A 177 -10.17 5.37 11.24
N CYS A 178 -9.04 6.04 11.50
CA CYS A 178 -7.83 5.40 12.00
C CYS A 178 -8.10 4.59 13.30
N PHE A 179 -8.70 5.24 14.30
CA PHE A 179 -9.05 4.60 15.56
C PHE A 179 -10.03 3.44 15.38
N ASN A 180 -11.08 3.64 14.58
CA ASN A 180 -12.10 2.61 14.36
C ASN A 180 -11.48 1.34 13.75
N ILE A 181 -10.60 1.47 12.75
CA ILE A 181 -9.92 0.33 12.14
C ILE A 181 -9.10 -0.44 13.17
N LEU A 182 -8.26 0.24 13.95
CA LEU A 182 -7.43 -0.42 14.96
C LEU A 182 -8.28 -1.07 16.05
N HIS A 183 -9.36 -0.41 16.47
CA HIS A 183 -10.29 -0.96 17.44
C HIS A 183 -10.99 -2.23 16.92
N GLU A 184 -11.44 -2.24 15.66
CA GLU A 184 -12.03 -3.41 15.00
C GLU A 184 -11.04 -4.58 14.89
N LEU A 185 -9.75 -4.29 14.69
CA LEU A 185 -8.68 -5.27 14.70
C LEU A 185 -8.34 -5.79 16.11
N GLY A 186 -8.97 -5.23 17.16
CA GLY A 186 -8.76 -5.63 18.55
C GLY A 186 -7.52 -5.01 19.19
N ALA A 187 -7.00 -3.92 18.65
CA ALA A 187 -5.86 -3.22 19.22
C ALA A 187 -6.23 -2.61 20.59
N SER A 188 -5.33 -2.78 21.57
CA SER A 188 -5.45 -2.12 22.87
C SER A 188 -4.76 -0.76 22.81
N ILE A 189 -5.54 0.31 22.79
CA ILE A 189 -5.03 1.69 22.73
C ILE A 189 -5.19 2.32 24.11
N ASP A 190 -4.07 2.71 24.72
CA ASP A 190 -4.06 3.39 26.02
C ASP A 190 -4.79 4.74 25.96
N ASN A 191 -5.30 5.17 27.12
CA ASN A 191 -5.99 6.46 27.29
C ASN A 191 -7.26 6.64 26.45
N VAL A 192 -7.89 5.53 26.10
CA VAL A 192 -9.23 5.49 25.51
C VAL A 192 -10.21 4.91 26.52
N SER A 193 -11.39 5.50 26.61
CA SER A 193 -12.50 4.97 27.40
C SER A 193 -13.80 5.17 26.64
N ASP A 194 -14.79 4.32 26.89
CA ASP A 194 -16.14 4.45 26.38
C ASP A 194 -17.11 4.90 27.49
N THR A 195 -18.17 5.59 27.08
CA THR A 195 -19.27 5.96 27.99
C THR A 195 -20.54 6.25 27.21
N THR A 196 -21.66 6.35 27.93
CA THR A 196 -22.92 6.92 27.45
C THR A 196 -23.24 8.16 28.27
N ALA A 197 -23.40 9.30 27.60
CA ALA A 197 -23.72 10.57 28.23
C ALA A 197 -24.83 11.32 27.48
N ILE A 198 -25.18 12.49 28.01
CA ILE A 198 -26.19 13.37 27.42
C ILE A 198 -25.48 14.44 26.57
N GLY A 199 -25.90 14.55 25.32
CA GLY A 199 -25.57 15.65 24.42
C GLY A 199 -26.70 16.69 24.37
N VAL A 200 -26.33 17.96 24.21
CA VAL A 200 -27.28 19.06 23.94
C VAL A 200 -27.31 19.32 22.46
N VAL A 201 -28.51 19.32 21.90
CA VAL A 201 -28.73 19.60 20.48
C VAL A 201 -28.78 21.10 20.22
N SER A 202 -28.13 21.54 19.15
CA SER A 202 -28.25 22.90 18.61
C SER A 202 -28.47 22.86 17.09
N HIS A 203 -29.27 23.81 16.61
CA HIS A 203 -29.56 23.92 15.19
C HIS A 203 -28.45 24.67 14.45
N THR A 204 -28.09 24.17 13.27
CA THR A 204 -27.35 24.93 12.26
C THR A 204 -28.29 25.80 11.43
N ASN A 205 -27.72 26.70 10.61
CA ASN A 205 -28.50 27.54 9.69
C ASN A 205 -29.33 26.74 8.68
N ASN A 206 -28.96 25.49 8.39
CA ASN A 206 -29.59 24.66 7.36
C ASN A 206 -30.36 23.46 7.92
N THR A 207 -30.49 23.33 9.25
CA THR A 207 -31.12 22.17 9.93
C THR A 207 -32.47 21.78 9.33
N LEU A 208 -33.33 22.75 9.03
CA LEU A 208 -34.67 22.49 8.48
C LEU A 208 -34.66 21.96 7.04
N LEU A 209 -33.56 22.16 6.31
CA LEU A 209 -33.38 21.69 4.94
C LEU A 209 -32.67 20.33 4.90
N THR A 210 -31.65 20.14 5.74
CA THR A 210 -30.77 18.97 5.69
C THR A 210 -31.12 17.90 6.73
N GLY A 211 -31.84 18.26 7.80
CA GLY A 211 -32.01 17.42 8.99
C GLY A 211 -30.78 17.39 9.90
N GLU A 212 -29.70 18.10 9.54
CA GLU A 212 -28.44 18.07 10.28
C GLU A 212 -28.46 18.96 11.51
N MET A 213 -28.06 18.40 12.64
CA MET A 213 -28.03 19.04 13.94
C MET A 213 -26.65 18.87 14.59
N ARG A 214 -26.21 19.89 15.34
CA ARG A 214 -24.99 19.80 16.13
C ARG A 214 -25.33 19.26 17.51
N VAL A 215 -24.50 18.35 18.01
CA VAL A 215 -24.57 17.83 19.38
C VAL A 215 -23.31 18.23 20.12
N ASN A 216 -23.45 18.74 21.34
CA ASN A 216 -22.35 19.03 22.26
C ASN A 216 -22.51 18.19 23.53
N VAL A 217 -21.53 17.34 23.81
CA VAL A 217 -21.49 16.47 24.99
C VAL A 217 -20.99 17.27 26.21
N ILE A 218 -21.77 17.28 27.29
CA ILE A 218 -21.49 18.09 28.48
C ILE A 218 -20.54 17.39 29.46
N GLU A 219 -19.39 16.93 28.97
CA GLU A 219 -18.41 16.19 29.78
C GLU A 219 -17.00 16.78 29.66
N ASN A 220 -16.17 16.60 30.66
CA ASN A 220 -14.80 17.16 30.67
C ASN A 220 -13.78 16.20 30.05
N HIS A 221 -13.99 15.83 28.79
CA HIS A 221 -13.14 14.95 28.00
C HIS A 221 -13.34 15.20 26.50
N GLN A 222 -12.43 14.70 25.67
CA GLN A 222 -12.40 14.94 24.23
C GLN A 222 -12.84 13.69 23.45
N LEU A 223 -13.71 13.87 22.47
CA LEU A 223 -14.24 12.80 21.62
C LEU A 223 -13.17 12.26 20.66
N ILE A 224 -13.23 10.95 20.47
CA ILE A 224 -12.44 10.20 19.47
C ILE A 224 -13.38 9.64 18.40
N SER A 225 -14.42 8.92 18.81
CA SER A 225 -15.39 8.29 17.91
C SER A 225 -16.75 8.21 18.59
N VAL A 226 -17.85 8.32 17.84
CA VAL A 226 -19.22 8.24 18.34
C VAL A 226 -19.84 6.97 17.79
N ILE A 227 -20.42 6.17 18.68
CA ILE A 227 -21.00 4.86 18.41
C ILE A 227 -22.48 5.01 18.07
N SER A 228 -23.19 5.83 18.85
CA SER A 228 -24.63 6.03 18.67
C SER A 228 -25.11 7.35 19.24
N ALA A 229 -26.20 7.86 18.66
CA ALA A 229 -26.93 9.02 19.15
C ALA A 229 -28.43 8.74 19.03
N GLN A 230 -29.15 8.72 20.17
CA GLN A 230 -30.54 8.27 20.25
C GLN A 230 -31.40 9.21 21.09
N SER A 231 -32.62 9.48 20.60
CA SER A 231 -33.65 10.23 21.34
C SER A 231 -35.00 9.54 21.18
N GLU A 232 -35.71 9.27 22.29
CA GLU A 232 -37.04 8.65 22.28
C GLU A 232 -37.13 7.38 21.39
N ASP A 233 -36.16 6.47 21.54
CA ASP A 233 -36.00 5.24 20.75
C ASP A 233 -35.62 5.42 19.26
N ILE A 234 -35.43 6.66 18.79
CA ILE A 234 -35.01 6.97 17.42
C ILE A 234 -33.49 7.15 17.35
N ASN A 235 -32.84 6.37 16.49
CA ASN A 235 -31.42 6.52 16.18
C ASN A 235 -31.21 7.61 15.13
N TYR A 236 -30.23 8.46 15.37
CA TYR A 236 -29.79 9.50 14.45
C TYR A 236 -28.50 9.07 13.77
N GLU A 237 -28.37 9.40 12.49
CA GLU A 237 -27.16 9.16 11.71
C GLU A 237 -26.06 10.10 12.19
N ILE A 238 -24.85 9.59 12.41
CA ILE A 238 -23.69 10.39 12.77
C ILE A 238 -23.02 10.83 11.47
N ILE A 239 -22.95 12.14 11.25
CA ILE A 239 -22.46 12.72 10.00
C ILE A 239 -20.97 13.01 10.07
N SER A 240 -20.51 13.59 11.18
CA SER A 240 -19.10 13.91 11.39
C SER A 240 -18.81 14.12 12.87
N ILE A 241 -17.56 13.97 13.26
CA ILE A 241 -17.09 14.24 14.62
C ILE A 241 -16.05 15.34 14.56
N ASN A 242 -16.14 16.32 15.46
CA ASN A 242 -15.06 17.27 15.67
C ASN A 242 -14.13 16.66 16.72
N GLU A 243 -13.23 15.78 16.27
CA GLU A 243 -12.31 15.04 17.13
C GLU A 243 -11.45 15.99 17.99
N GLY A 244 -11.11 15.57 19.20
CA GLY A 244 -10.40 16.44 20.15
C GLY A 244 -11.29 17.53 20.78
N THR A 245 -12.58 17.56 20.44
CA THR A 245 -13.60 18.43 21.05
C THR A 245 -14.72 17.60 21.66
N ASN A 246 -15.82 18.25 22.06
CA ASN A 246 -17.00 17.58 22.60
C ASN A 246 -18.18 17.58 21.61
N GLU A 247 -17.92 17.94 20.36
CA GLU A 247 -18.95 18.21 19.38
C GLU A 247 -18.93 17.22 18.23
N PHE A 248 -20.12 16.88 17.75
CA PHE A 248 -20.31 16.08 16.55
C PHE A 248 -21.62 16.48 15.85
N MET A 249 -21.78 16.08 14.61
CA MET A 249 -22.94 16.34 13.78
C MET A 249 -23.76 15.06 13.62
N ILE A 250 -25.08 15.20 13.74
CA ILE A 250 -26.04 14.14 13.45
C ILE A 250 -27.02 14.58 12.37
N SER A 251 -27.69 13.63 11.72
CA SER A 251 -28.85 13.88 10.88
C SER A 251 -29.99 12.93 11.21
N GLY A 252 -31.23 13.41 11.10
CA GLY A 252 -32.39 12.55 11.28
C GLY A 252 -33.72 13.29 11.30
N ASN A 253 -34.80 12.50 11.37
CA ASN A 253 -36.18 12.96 11.39
C ASN A 253 -36.94 12.16 12.48
N PRO A 254 -37.55 12.80 13.50
CA PRO A 254 -37.81 14.23 13.65
C PRO A 254 -36.57 15.06 14.00
N ILE A 255 -36.60 16.34 13.61
CA ILE A 255 -35.61 17.33 14.05
C ILE A 255 -35.81 17.57 15.55
N ILE A 256 -34.79 17.28 16.34
CA ILE A 256 -34.77 17.56 17.79
C ILE A 256 -34.67 19.07 17.99
N ALA A 257 -35.50 19.65 18.87
CA ALA A 257 -35.46 21.09 19.14
C ALA A 257 -34.13 21.53 19.78
N SER A 258 -33.63 22.71 19.43
CA SER A 258 -32.42 23.27 20.04
C SER A 258 -32.59 23.42 21.56
N GLY A 259 -31.59 22.99 22.32
CA GLY A 259 -31.60 22.93 23.78
C GLY A 259 -32.14 21.62 24.36
N ASN A 260 -32.75 20.76 23.55
CA ASN A 260 -33.15 19.42 23.98
C ASN A 260 -31.95 18.47 24.01
N TYR A 261 -32.19 17.30 24.60
CA TYR A 261 -31.19 16.31 24.92
C TYR A 261 -31.25 15.10 23.98
N ILE A 262 -30.08 14.49 23.78
CA ILE A 262 -29.90 13.23 23.08
C ILE A 262 -28.96 12.34 23.90
N SER A 263 -29.23 11.04 23.96
CA SER A 263 -28.32 10.08 24.60
C SER A 263 -27.29 9.61 23.59
N THR A 264 -26.01 9.63 23.96
CA THR A 264 -24.91 9.39 23.02
C THR A 264 -23.89 8.43 23.62
N SER A 265 -23.54 7.38 22.89
CA SER A 265 -22.44 6.47 23.28
C SER A 265 -21.21 6.74 22.41
N TYR A 266 -20.04 6.85 23.00
CA TYR A 266 -18.82 7.28 22.30
C TYR A 266 -17.54 6.85 23.03
N TYR A 267 -16.43 6.85 22.30
CA TYR A 267 -15.08 6.76 22.79
C TYR A 267 -14.48 8.15 23.01
N PHE A 268 -13.76 8.33 24.11
CA PHE A 268 -13.16 9.59 24.50
C PHE A 268 -11.78 9.40 25.15
N THR A 269 -11.07 10.51 25.29
CA THR A 269 -9.85 10.63 26.06
C THR A 269 -9.81 11.93 26.86
N ILE A 270 -9.06 11.95 27.96
CA ILE A 270 -8.80 13.17 28.76
C ILE A 270 -7.50 13.87 28.36
N ASP A 271 -6.69 13.25 27.51
CA ASP A 271 -5.43 13.80 26.99
C ASP A 271 -5.30 13.42 25.51
N TYR A 272 -5.88 14.24 24.64
CA TYR A 272 -5.89 13.96 23.20
C TYR A 272 -4.49 13.91 22.60
N ALA A 273 -3.56 14.75 23.08
CA ALA A 273 -2.18 14.74 22.59
C ALA A 273 -1.48 13.42 22.94
N ASN A 274 -1.66 12.91 24.15
CA ASN A 274 -1.13 11.61 24.52
C ASN A 274 -1.81 10.46 23.76
N PHE A 275 -3.13 10.51 23.60
CA PHE A 275 -3.87 9.55 22.80
C PHE A 275 -3.34 9.44 21.37
N LEU A 276 -3.07 10.57 20.68
CA LEU A 276 -2.50 10.55 19.33
C LEU A 276 -1.13 9.84 19.29
N ASN A 277 -0.28 10.07 20.29
CA ASN A 277 1.00 9.36 20.38
C ASN A 277 0.80 7.86 20.57
N LYS A 278 -0.16 7.45 21.42
CA LYS A 278 -0.49 6.04 21.65
C LYS A 278 -1.10 5.37 20.45
N LEU A 279 -1.92 6.09 19.69
CA LEU A 279 -2.49 5.64 18.45
C LEU A 279 -1.36 5.34 17.44
N LEU A 280 -0.44 6.28 17.24
CA LEU A 280 0.71 6.08 16.35
C LEU A 280 1.64 4.95 16.81
N GLU A 281 1.94 4.87 18.10
CA GLU A 281 2.71 3.75 18.67
C GLU A 281 2.04 2.40 18.37
N THR A 282 0.70 2.35 18.45
CA THR A 282 -0.08 1.14 18.16
C THR A 282 0.03 0.75 16.68
N ILE A 283 -0.08 1.71 15.75
CA ILE A 283 0.09 1.46 14.31
C ILE A 283 1.45 0.84 14.00
N ILE A 284 2.51 1.40 14.59
CA ILE A 284 3.90 0.98 14.31
C ILE A 284 4.24 -0.39 14.94
N SER A 285 3.50 -0.80 15.98
CA SER A 285 3.82 -2.00 16.77
C SER A 285 2.92 -3.21 16.49
N PHE A 286 1.89 -3.05 15.66
CA PHE A 286 0.96 -4.12 15.28
C PHE A 286 1.62 -5.13 14.32
#